data_AF-A0A660UPK2-F1
#
_entry.id   AF-A0A660UPK2-F1
#
_cell.length_a   1.000
_cell.length_b   1.000
_cell.length_c   1.000
_cell.angle_alpha   90.00
_cell.angle_beta   90.00
_cell.angle_gamma   90.00
#
_symmetry.space_group_name_H-M   'P 1'
#
loop_
_entity.id
_entity.type
_entity.pdbx_description
1 polymer ?
#
loop_
_entity_poly.entity_id
_entity_poly.type
_entity_poly.pdbx_seq_one_letter_code
_entity_poly.pdbx_strand_id
1 'polypeptide(L)'
;MSLNALEPKKQVAYFTYDFDKHGGAVGAISVQGDGIPAGAIITSGVVHVKTACTSGGSATVSIGIATAADMLAATAVASLTANALLDVVPDGTATNMVRLTSADNTAIFTVATAALTAGKIVLAVEYFVTD
;
A
#
# COMPACT_ATOMS: atom_id res chain seq x y z
N MET A 1 -31.22 -18.11 -8.73
CA MET A 1 -29.86 -18.40 -9.20
C MET A 1 -28.93 -17.64 -8.26
N SER A 2 -28.30 -18.32 -7.30
CA SER A 2 -27.41 -17.68 -6.32
C SER A 2 -26.08 -17.35 -7.01
N LEU A 3 -25.65 -16.09 -6.99
CA LEU A 3 -24.41 -15.60 -7.58
C LEU A 3 -23.15 -15.94 -6.74
N ASN A 4 -23.24 -16.89 -5.81
CA ASN A 4 -22.17 -17.16 -4.83
C ASN A 4 -21.04 -18.10 -5.30
N ALA A 5 -20.85 -18.33 -6.60
CA ALA A 5 -19.82 -19.26 -7.07
C ALA A 5 -18.44 -18.63 -7.36
N LEU A 6 -18.32 -17.29 -7.40
CA LEU A 6 -17.08 -16.60 -7.79
C LEU A 6 -16.41 -15.76 -6.67
N GLU A 7 -17.14 -15.31 -5.66
CA GLU A 7 -16.63 -14.35 -4.65
C GLU A 7 -16.00 -14.89 -3.33
N PRO A 8 -15.85 -16.19 -3.03
CA PRO A 8 -15.16 -16.59 -1.80
C PRO A 8 -13.62 -16.56 -1.89
N LYS A 9 -13.02 -16.32 -3.06
CA LYS A 9 -11.55 -16.32 -3.24
C LYS A 9 -10.89 -14.94 -3.23
N LYS A 10 -11.64 -13.88 -3.55
CA LYS A 10 -11.10 -12.51 -3.59
C LYS A 10 -11.29 -11.87 -2.21
N GLN A 11 -10.19 -11.46 -1.61
CA GLN A 11 -10.16 -10.85 -0.28
C GLN A 11 -9.50 -9.46 -0.37
N VAL A 12 -9.73 -8.63 0.64
CA VAL A 12 -9.13 -7.30 0.76
C VAL A 12 -8.35 -7.22 2.07
N ALA A 13 -7.13 -6.68 2.00
CA ALA A 13 -6.32 -6.36 3.17
C ALA A 13 -6.02 -4.87 3.24
N TYR A 14 -5.98 -4.32 4.45
CA TYR A 14 -5.75 -2.91 4.72
C TYR A 14 -4.47 -2.68 5.52
N PHE A 15 -3.70 -1.67 5.11
CA PHE A 15 -2.55 -1.16 5.84
C PHE A 15 -2.74 0.34 6.04
N THR A 16 -2.66 0.82 7.29
CA THR A 16 -2.89 2.24 7.60
C THR A 16 -1.62 2.88 8.14
N TYR A 17 -0.94 3.65 7.29
CA TYR A 17 0.06 4.60 7.73
C TYR A 17 -0.62 5.80 8.39
N ASP A 18 -0.07 6.22 9.51
CA ASP A 18 -0.56 7.32 10.36
C ASP A 18 0.66 8.02 10.97
N PHE A 19 0.88 9.29 10.59
CA PHE A 19 2.05 10.06 10.99
C PHE A 19 2.22 10.10 12.52
N ASP A 20 1.13 10.25 13.27
CA ASP A 20 1.18 10.35 14.73
C ASP A 20 1.69 9.06 15.39
N LYS A 21 1.54 7.92 14.70
CA LYS A 21 1.97 6.60 15.19
C LYS A 21 3.32 6.19 14.65
N HIS A 22 3.58 6.47 13.38
CA HIS A 22 4.72 5.91 12.64
C HIS A 22 5.83 6.92 12.39
N GLY A 23 5.59 8.21 12.63
CA GLY A 23 6.49 9.29 12.29
C GLY A 23 6.61 9.51 10.78
N GLY A 24 7.56 10.35 10.37
CA GLY A 24 7.77 10.71 8.96
C GLY A 24 9.24 10.87 8.58
N ALA A 25 10.16 10.29 9.35
CA ALA A 25 11.59 10.36 9.06
C ALA A 25 11.92 9.71 7.71
N VAL A 26 12.94 10.22 7.03
CA VAL A 26 13.45 9.60 5.80
C VAL A 26 13.93 8.19 6.10
N GLY A 27 13.43 7.21 5.36
CA GLY A 27 13.72 5.80 5.55
C GLY A 27 12.51 4.89 5.33
N ALA A 28 12.72 3.60 5.61
CA ALA A 28 11.68 2.59 5.58
C ALA A 28 10.87 2.61 6.88
N ILE A 29 9.56 2.70 6.76
CA ILE A 29 8.60 2.70 7.86
C ILE A 29 7.72 1.46 7.75
N SER A 30 7.90 0.53 8.68
CA SER A 30 7.09 -0.69 8.75
C SER A 30 5.69 -0.41 9.30
N VAL A 31 4.66 -0.70 8.51
CA VAL A 31 3.26 -0.52 8.85
C VAL A 31 2.58 -1.88 8.91
N GLN A 32 2.26 -2.32 10.13
CA GLN A 32 1.46 -3.52 10.33
C GLN A 32 0.02 -3.24 9.89
N GLY A 33 -0.58 -4.19 9.19
CA GLY A 33 -1.96 -4.13 8.72
C GLY A 33 -2.63 -5.49 8.88
N ASP A 34 -3.60 -5.75 8.02
CA ASP A 34 -4.20 -7.07 7.92
C ASP A 34 -3.16 -8.09 7.47
N GLY A 35 -3.16 -9.27 8.09
CA GLY A 35 -2.30 -10.37 7.67
C GLY A 35 -2.76 -10.91 6.31
N ILE A 36 -1.84 -10.94 5.34
CA ILE A 36 -2.06 -11.62 4.06
C ILE A 36 -1.36 -12.98 4.12
N PRO A 37 -2.04 -14.10 3.79
CA PRO A 37 -1.41 -15.41 3.77
C PRO A 37 -0.24 -15.50 2.79
N ALA A 38 0.79 -16.27 3.15
CA ALA A 38 1.86 -16.61 2.22
C ALA A 38 1.28 -17.36 1.00
N GLY A 39 1.80 -17.07 -0.20
CA GLY A 39 1.29 -17.63 -1.45
C GLY A 39 0.11 -16.87 -2.05
N ALA A 40 -0.48 -15.92 -1.33
CA ALA A 40 -1.50 -15.03 -1.89
C ALA A 40 -0.95 -14.21 -3.06
N ILE A 41 -1.83 -13.88 -4.00
CA ILE A 41 -1.51 -13.06 -5.17
C ILE A 41 -2.31 -11.77 -5.09
N ILE A 42 -1.64 -10.64 -4.88
CA ILE A 42 -2.22 -9.31 -4.97
C ILE A 42 -2.47 -8.99 -6.44
N THR A 43 -3.68 -8.54 -6.75
CA THR A 43 -4.14 -8.34 -8.12
C THR A 43 -4.53 -6.89 -8.43
N SER A 44 -5.05 -6.17 -7.44
CA SER A 44 -5.39 -4.75 -7.57
C SER A 44 -5.49 -4.10 -6.19
N GLY A 45 -5.92 -2.84 -6.14
CA GLY A 45 -6.02 -2.09 -4.91
C GLY A 45 -6.18 -0.59 -5.13
N VAL A 46 -6.10 0.17 -4.04
CA VAL A 46 -6.11 1.62 -4.05
C VAL A 46 -5.28 2.16 -2.90
N VAL A 47 -4.57 3.27 -3.16
CA VAL A 47 -3.97 4.10 -2.12
C VAL A 47 -4.90 5.29 -1.88
N HIS A 48 -5.45 5.36 -0.66
CA HIS A 48 -6.31 6.46 -0.24
C HIS A 48 -5.61 7.33 0.80
N VAL A 49 -5.33 8.57 0.44
CA VAL A 49 -4.73 9.57 1.32
C VAL A 49 -5.84 10.23 2.15
N LYS A 50 -6.12 9.71 3.34
CA LYS A 50 -7.16 10.24 4.24
C LYS A 50 -6.84 11.65 4.75
N THR A 51 -5.57 11.88 5.09
CA THR A 51 -5.06 13.18 5.52
C THR A 51 -3.87 13.52 4.63
N ALA A 52 -3.85 14.73 4.08
CA ALA A 52 -2.77 15.20 3.21
C ALA A 52 -1.41 14.95 3.86
N CYS A 53 -0.49 14.37 3.09
CA CYS A 53 0.90 14.29 3.51
C CYS A 53 1.53 15.67 3.34
N THR A 54 2.27 16.13 4.34
CA THR A 54 2.98 17.42 4.27
C THR A 54 4.47 17.20 4.50
N SER A 55 5.30 18.11 3.99
CA SER A 55 6.74 18.13 4.24
C SER A 55 7.24 19.57 4.17
N GLY A 56 8.33 19.85 4.89
CA GLY A 56 9.09 21.10 4.73
C GLY A 56 9.97 21.12 3.48
N GLY A 57 10.04 20.00 2.72
CA GLY A 57 10.80 19.89 1.47
C GLY A 57 10.07 19.01 0.44
N SER A 58 10.80 18.58 -0.59
CA SER A 58 10.24 17.81 -1.72
C SER A 58 10.13 16.31 -1.43
N ALA A 59 9.48 15.93 -0.33
CA ALA A 59 9.35 14.52 0.09
C ALA A 59 8.69 13.64 -0.98
N THR A 60 9.05 12.35 -0.98
CA THR A 60 8.41 11.30 -1.77
C THR A 60 8.01 10.13 -0.88
N VAL A 61 6.94 9.43 -1.23
CA VAL A 61 6.51 8.19 -0.59
C VAL A 61 6.39 7.09 -1.63
N SER A 62 7.03 5.94 -1.38
CA SER A 62 6.74 4.68 -2.08
C SER A 62 6.17 3.67 -1.10
N ILE A 63 5.39 2.71 -1.61
CA ILE A 63 4.79 1.66 -0.78
C ILE A 63 5.13 0.31 -1.39
N GLY A 64 5.57 -0.59 -0.52
CA GLY A 64 6.00 -1.93 -0.87
C GLY A 64 5.46 -2.99 0.07
N ILE A 65 5.18 -4.20 -0.43
CA ILE A 65 4.91 -5.37 0.39
C ILE A 65 5.97 -6.45 0.15
N ALA A 66 6.17 -6.91 -1.10
CA ALA A 66 7.21 -7.90 -1.42
C ALA A 66 8.53 -7.22 -1.85
N THR A 67 8.44 -6.02 -2.43
CA THR A 67 9.57 -5.16 -2.79
C THR A 67 9.26 -3.71 -2.44
N ALA A 68 10.24 -2.81 -2.46
CA ALA A 68 10.11 -1.45 -1.90
C ALA A 68 9.06 -0.52 -2.57
N ALA A 69 8.53 -0.88 -3.75
CA ALA A 69 7.66 -0.01 -4.54
C ALA A 69 6.62 -0.77 -5.38
N ASP A 70 6.32 -2.02 -5.03
CA ASP A 70 5.37 -2.86 -5.78
C ASP A 70 3.90 -2.55 -5.51
N MET A 71 3.59 -1.64 -4.58
CA MET A 71 2.23 -1.14 -4.36
C MET A 71 2.07 0.30 -4.83
N LEU A 72 3.07 1.14 -4.59
CA LEU A 72 3.08 2.53 -5.06
C LEU A 72 4.52 2.93 -5.38
N ALA A 73 4.76 3.38 -6.62
CA ALA A 73 6.03 3.97 -7.01
C ALA A 73 6.29 5.29 -6.25
N ALA A 74 7.55 5.74 -6.23
CA ALA A 74 7.92 6.98 -5.56
C ALA A 74 7.06 8.16 -6.03
N THR A 75 6.17 8.61 -5.14
CA THR A 75 5.16 9.62 -5.43
C THR A 75 5.50 10.89 -4.66
N ALA A 76 5.56 12.01 -5.35
CA ALA A 76 5.83 13.31 -4.73
C ALA A 76 4.71 13.69 -3.74
N VAL A 77 5.09 14.30 -2.62
CA VAL A 77 4.16 14.77 -1.58
C VAL A 77 3.08 15.70 -2.13
N ALA A 78 3.36 16.44 -3.20
CA ALA A 78 2.40 17.29 -3.89
C ALA A 78 1.20 16.53 -4.48
N SER A 79 1.35 15.24 -4.79
CA SER A 79 0.26 14.37 -5.28
C SER A 79 -0.48 13.67 -4.13
N LEU A 80 0.06 13.69 -2.91
CA LEU A 80 -0.50 13.03 -1.72
C LEU A 80 -1.40 14.01 -0.95
N THR A 81 -2.40 14.55 -1.64
CA THR A 81 -3.35 15.53 -1.10
C THR A 81 -4.50 14.86 -0.34
N ALA A 82 -5.25 15.62 0.46
CA ALA A 82 -6.35 15.05 1.24
C ALA A 82 -7.45 14.47 0.33
N ASN A 83 -7.88 13.24 0.64
CA ASN A 83 -8.80 12.40 -0.12
C ASN A 83 -8.31 12.04 -1.53
N ALA A 84 -7.03 12.19 -1.83
CA ALA A 84 -6.47 11.68 -3.08
C ALA A 84 -6.61 10.15 -3.13
N LEU A 85 -7.02 9.65 -4.30
CA LEU A 85 -6.99 8.24 -4.65
C LEU A 85 -5.88 8.06 -5.70
N LEU A 86 -4.97 7.13 -5.44
CA LEU A 86 -3.92 6.78 -6.36
C LEU A 86 -4.04 5.29 -6.69
N ASP A 87 -3.74 4.98 -7.95
CA ASP A 87 -3.65 3.60 -8.41
C ASP A 87 -2.49 2.90 -7.69
N VAL A 88 -2.70 1.62 -7.37
CA VAL A 88 -1.60 0.74 -6.99
C VAL A 88 -0.92 0.22 -8.26
N VAL A 89 0.30 -0.29 -8.13
CA VAL A 89 1.03 -0.90 -9.26
C VAL A 89 0.31 -2.15 -9.80
N PRO A 90 -0.25 -3.07 -8.98
CA PRO A 90 -1.06 -4.17 -9.48
C PRO A 90 -2.34 -3.68 -10.16
N ASP A 91 -2.46 -3.90 -11.46
CA ASP A 91 -3.52 -3.34 -12.31
C ASP A 91 -4.44 -4.41 -12.91
N GLY A 92 -4.44 -5.61 -12.32
CA GLY A 92 -5.17 -6.77 -12.84
C GLY A 92 -4.48 -7.47 -14.01
N THR A 93 -3.27 -7.06 -14.41
CA THR A 93 -2.46 -7.76 -15.41
C THR A 93 -1.38 -8.62 -14.76
N ALA A 94 -1.14 -9.82 -15.31
CA ALA A 94 -0.22 -10.79 -14.71
C ALA A 94 1.22 -10.27 -14.51
N THR A 95 1.66 -9.29 -15.33
CA THR A 95 2.98 -8.67 -15.22
C THR A 95 3.14 -7.85 -13.94
N ASN A 96 2.06 -7.22 -13.47
CA ASN A 96 2.08 -6.31 -12.33
C ASN A 96 1.49 -6.93 -11.05
N MET A 97 0.95 -8.15 -11.14
CA MET A 97 0.51 -8.91 -9.97
C MET A 97 1.69 -9.30 -9.08
N VAL A 98 1.47 -9.32 -7.77
CA VAL A 98 2.51 -9.61 -6.78
C VAL A 98 2.15 -10.89 -6.02
N ARG A 99 2.98 -11.93 -6.14
CA ARG A 99 2.85 -13.15 -5.35
C ARG A 99 3.66 -13.01 -4.07
N LEU A 100 2.98 -13.17 -2.93
CA LEU A 100 3.58 -13.04 -1.61
C LEU A 100 4.26 -14.33 -1.16
N THR A 101 5.32 -14.16 -0.39
CA THR A 101 6.06 -15.16 0.36
C THR A 101 5.76 -15.04 1.86
N SER A 102 6.30 -15.95 2.68
CA SER A 102 6.14 -15.86 4.14
C SER A 102 6.88 -14.67 4.78
N ALA A 103 7.79 -14.02 4.05
CA ALA A 103 8.46 -12.80 4.50
C ALA A 103 7.57 -11.55 4.35
N ASP A 104 6.53 -11.61 3.53
CA ASP A 104 5.77 -10.44 3.06
C ASP A 104 4.53 -10.20 3.94
N ASN A 105 4.76 -9.92 5.22
CA ASN A 105 3.71 -9.81 6.24
C ASN A 105 3.41 -8.37 6.70
N THR A 106 4.14 -7.38 6.17
CA THR A 106 4.10 -5.98 6.59
C THR A 106 4.24 -5.09 5.37
N ALA A 107 3.48 -3.99 5.31
CA ALA A 107 3.69 -2.97 4.28
C ALA A 107 4.82 -2.03 4.71
N ILE A 108 5.75 -1.74 3.80
CA ILE A 108 6.83 -0.79 3.98
C ILE A 108 6.50 0.50 3.25
N PHE A 109 6.29 1.56 4.01
CA PHE A 109 6.15 2.92 3.49
C PHE A 109 7.54 3.57 3.53
N THR A 110 8.12 3.85 2.37
CA THR A 110 9.44 4.48 2.29
C THR A 110 9.28 5.96 2.04
N VAL A 111 9.75 6.78 2.99
CA VAL A 111 9.84 8.23 2.84
C VAL A 111 11.25 8.58 2.36
N ALA A 112 11.37 9.29 1.24
CA ALA A 112 12.65 9.77 0.73
C ALA A 112 12.63 11.28 0.54
N THR A 113 13.80 11.82 0.16
CA THR A 113 14.10 13.23 -0.17
C THR A 113 13.92 14.28 0.93
N ALA A 114 12.85 14.21 1.73
CA ALA A 114 12.64 15.03 2.92
C ALA A 114 11.68 14.32 3.88
N ALA A 115 11.76 14.65 5.18
CA ALA A 115 10.85 14.08 6.16
C ALA A 115 9.40 14.59 5.95
N LEU A 116 8.42 13.72 6.18
CA LEU A 116 7.04 14.13 6.31
C LEU A 116 6.83 14.85 7.65
N THR A 117 5.84 15.73 7.69
CA THR A 117 5.42 16.48 8.88
C THR A 117 3.95 16.23 9.26
N ALA A 118 3.19 15.55 8.40
CA ALA A 118 1.86 15.03 8.63
C ALA A 118 1.52 14.00 7.55
N GLY A 119 0.43 13.26 7.74
CA GLY A 119 -0.14 12.40 6.71
C GLY A 119 -0.83 11.16 7.25
N LYS A 120 -1.84 10.69 6.52
CA LYS A 120 -2.51 9.42 6.80
C LYS A 120 -2.91 8.75 5.50
N ILE A 121 -2.41 7.54 5.27
CA ILE A 121 -2.59 6.80 4.02
C ILE A 121 -3.14 5.43 4.37
N VAL A 122 -4.18 5.02 3.66
CA VAL A 122 -4.68 3.65 3.68
C VAL A 122 -4.35 3.00 2.35
N LEU A 123 -3.53 1.95 2.40
CA LEU A 123 -3.37 1.01 1.30
C LEU A 123 -4.45 -0.07 1.48
N ALA A 124 -5.31 -0.23 0.48
CA ALA A 124 -6.23 -1.37 0.39
C ALA A 124 -5.82 -2.21 -0.82
N VAL A 125 -5.54 -3.50 -0.61
CA VAL A 125 -5.12 -4.42 -1.67
C VAL A 125 -6.08 -5.58 -1.79
N GLU A 126 -6.43 -5.92 -3.02
CA GLU A 126 -7.24 -7.06 -3.38
C GLU A 126 -6.35 -8.25 -3.73
N TYR A 127 -6.60 -9.41 -3.14
CA TYR A 127 -5.79 -10.61 -3.36
C TYR A 127 -6.61 -11.88 -3.50
N PHE A 128 -6.02 -12.89 -4.14
CA PHE A 128 -6.50 -14.27 -4.18
C PHE A 128 -5.59 -15.19 -3.38
N VAL A 129 -6.18 -16.15 -2.68
CA VAL A 129 -5.45 -17.31 -2.15
C VAL A 129 -5.63 -18.45 -3.14
N THR A 130 -4.52 -18.95 -3.69
CA THR A 130 -4.55 -20.00 -4.73
C THR A 130 -4.26 -21.40 -4.21
N ASP A 131 -3.82 -21.52 -2.94
CA ASP A 131 -3.34 -22.75 -2.30
C ASP A 131 -4.03 -23.00 -0.95
#